data_AF-A0A8T4MVQ5-F1
#
_entry.id   AF-A0A8T4MVQ5-F1
#
_cell.length_a   1.000
_cell.length_b   1.000
_cell.length_c   1.000
_cell.angle_alpha   90.00
_cell.angle_beta   90.00
_cell.angle_gamma   90.00
#
_symmetry.space_group_name_H-M   'P 1'
#
loop_
_entity.id
_entity.type
_entity.pdbx_description
1 polymer ?
#
loop_
_entity_poly.entity_id
_entity_poly.type
_entity_poly.pdbx_seq_one_letter_code
_entity_poly.pdbx_strand_id
1 'polypeptide(L)' 'MADRKRMRKLRLKRIGSVKEQIAKHEQKIDTEKPKKDTTKAYWQKEIDEKFVEQLKEDTDYLEEHK' A
#
# COMPACT_ATOMS: atom_id res chain seq x y z
N MET A 1 -13.99 -17.69 16.88
CA MET A 1 -12.53 -17.46 16.82
C MET A 1 -11.94 -17.65 15.41
N ALA A 2 -12.49 -18.52 14.55
CA ALA A 2 -11.99 -18.76 13.20
C ALA A 2 -12.04 -17.51 12.29
N ASP A 3 -13.09 -16.70 12.38
CA ASP A 3 -13.23 -15.46 11.59
C ASP A 3 -12.16 -14.42 11.88
N ARG A 4 -11.84 -14.17 13.16
CA ARG A 4 -10.77 -13.24 13.53
C ARG A 4 -9.42 -13.66 12.96
N LYS A 5 -9.09 -14.95 13.00
CA LYS A 5 -7.85 -15.48 12.39
C LYS A 5 -7.84 -15.34 10.86
N ARG A 6 -8.96 -15.59 10.19
CA ARG A 6 -9.10 -15.39 8.73
C ARG A 6 -8.95 -13.92 8.34
N MET A 7 -9.60 -13.01 9.07
CA MET A 7 -9.52 -11.57 8.83
C MET A 7 -8.11 -11.03 9.01
N ARG A 8 -7.41 -11.43 10.08
CA ARG A 8 -5.99 -11.05 10.27
C ARG A 8 -5.11 -11.55 9.11
N LYS A 9 -5.32 -12.78 8.63
CA LYS A 9 -4.58 -13.32 7.48
C LYS A 9 -4.87 -12.56 6.18
N LEU A 10 -6.12 -12.16 5.94
CA LEU A 10 -6.51 -11.35 4.78
C LEU A 10 -5.86 -9.96 4.83
N ARG A 11 -5.90 -9.29 5.99
CA ARG A 11 -5.27 -7.99 6.22
C ARG A 11 -3.75 -8.05 5.98
N LEU A 12 -3.06 -9.06 6.51
CA LEU A 12 -1.63 -9.27 6.26
C LEU A 12 -1.31 -9.48 4.78
N LYS A 13 -2.12 -10.27 4.06
CA LYS A 13 -1.96 -10.43 2.61
C LYS A 13 -2.18 -9.12 1.85
N ARG A 14 -3.16 -8.32 2.27
CA ARG A 14 -3.46 -7.02 1.66
C ARG A 14 -2.30 -6.05 1.86
N ILE A 15 -1.73 -5.95 3.07
CA ILE A 15 -0.52 -5.17 3.36
C ILE A 15 0.64 -5.59 2.44
N GLY A 16 0.87 -6.90 2.28
CA GLY A 16 1.91 -7.41 1.38
C GLY A 16 1.70 -6.98 -0.08
N SER A 17 0.46 -7.15 -0.57
CA SER A 17 0.10 -6.75 -1.94
C SER A 17 0.23 -5.24 -2.18
N VAL A 18 -0.14 -4.42 -1.19
CA VAL A 18 0.00 -2.96 -1.28
C VAL A 18 1.47 -2.56 -1.34
N LYS A 19 2.34 -3.18 -0.51
CA LYS A 19 3.79 -2.94 -0.58
C LYS A 19 4.40 -3.31 -1.94
N GLU A 20 3.97 -4.41 -2.55
CA GLU A 20 4.41 -4.77 -3.91
C GLU A 20 3.93 -3.78 -4.97
N GLN A 21 2.73 -3.22 -4.83
CA GLN A 21 2.22 -2.20 -5.75
C GLN A 21 3.01 -0.90 -5.63
N ILE A 22 3.35 -0.47 -4.40
CA ILE A 22 4.22 0.68 -4.16
C ILE A 22 5.58 0.45 -4.83
N ALA A 23 6.21 -0.71 -4.61
CA ALA A 23 7.51 -1.02 -5.21
C ALA A 23 7.46 -1.03 -6.75
N LYS A 24 6.38 -1.55 -7.36
CA LYS A 24 6.18 -1.49 -8.82
C LYS A 24 6.01 -0.05 -9.32
N HIS A 25 5.32 0.80 -8.56
CA HIS A 25 5.17 2.20 -8.91
C HIS A 25 6.48 2.98 -8.78
N GLU A 26 7.26 2.74 -7.73
CA GLU A 26 8.60 3.32 -7.57
C GLU A 26 9.53 2.91 -8.72
N GLN A 27 9.52 1.63 -9.10
CA GLN A 27 10.27 1.15 -10.27
C GLN A 27 9.82 1.81 -11.57
N LYS A 28 8.52 2.03 -11.77
CA LYS A 28 8.02 2.77 -12.94
C LYS A 28 8.51 4.22 -12.93
N ILE A 29 8.49 4.88 -11.79
CA ILE A 29 9.01 6.26 -11.63
C ILE A 29 10.52 6.32 -11.95
N ASP A 30 11.28 5.29 -11.58
CA ASP A 30 12.73 5.22 -11.80
C ASP A 30 13.09 4.88 -13.27
N THR A 31 12.34 3.95 -13.88
CA THR A 31 12.56 3.47 -15.25
C THR A 31 12.00 4.41 -16.32
N GLU A 32 10.80 4.95 -16.13
CA GLU A 32 10.27 6.00 -16.98
C GLU A 32 10.95 7.32 -16.60
N LYS A 33 12.07 7.65 -17.27
CA LYS A 33 12.70 8.98 -17.19
C LYS A 33 11.59 10.03 -17.11
N PRO A 34 11.40 10.72 -15.98
CA PRO A 34 10.25 11.58 -15.79
C PRO A 34 10.34 12.69 -16.81
N LYS A 35 9.59 12.55 -17.91
CA LYS A 35 9.59 13.57 -18.97
C LYS A 35 9.09 14.91 -18.44
N LYS A 36 8.43 14.93 -17.27
CA LYS A 36 8.03 16.10 -16.48
C LYS A 36 7.92 15.73 -15.00
N ASP A 37 8.43 16.56 -14.10
CA ASP A 37 8.30 16.43 -12.62
C ASP A 37 6.85 16.22 -12.15
N THR A 38 5.88 16.67 -12.93
CA THR A 38 4.46 16.57 -12.62
C THR A 38 3.91 15.15 -12.66
N THR A 39 4.47 14.26 -13.49
CA THR A 39 3.99 12.87 -13.56
C THR A 39 4.44 12.10 -12.32
N LYS A 40 5.70 12.29 -11.90
CA LYS A 40 6.22 11.71 -10.66
C LYS A 40 5.40 12.17 -9.45
N ALA A 41 5.17 13.48 -9.32
CA ALA A 41 4.36 14.02 -8.22
C ALA A 41 2.91 13.49 -8.21
N TYR A 42 2.30 13.30 -9.38
CA TYR A 42 0.96 12.72 -9.50
C TYR A 42 0.92 11.27 -9.00
N TRP A 43 1.85 10.43 -9.45
CA TRP A 43 1.94 9.03 -9.01
C TRP A 43 2.29 8.92 -7.53
N GLN A 44 3.19 9.78 -7.04
CA GLN A 44 3.60 9.80 -5.64
C GLN A 44 2.43 10.21 -4.73
N LYS A 45 1.65 11.22 -5.12
CA LYS A 45 0.46 11.63 -4.37
C LYS A 45 -0.63 10.55 -4.36
N GLU A 46 -0.86 9.87 -5.49
CA GLU A 46 -1.85 8.81 -5.55
C GLU A 46 -1.44 7.59 -4.72
N ILE A 47 -0.13 7.31 -4.65
CA ILE A 47 0.43 6.29 -3.78
C ILE A 47 0.26 6.67 -2.30
N ASP A 48 0.63 7.90 -1.96
CA ASP A 48 0.66 8.38 -0.58
C ASP A 48 -0.73 8.48 0.05
N GLU A 49 -1.78 8.87 -0.68
CA GLU A 49 -3.11 8.99 -0.06
C GLU A 49 -3.79 7.62 0.10
N LYS A 50 -3.98 6.88 -0.99
CA LYS A 50 -4.80 5.65 -0.97
C LYS A 50 -4.10 4.47 -0.31
N PHE A 51 -2.81 4.26 -0.58
CA PHE A 51 -2.11 3.10 -0.03
C PHE A 51 -1.73 3.28 1.44
N VAL A 52 -1.37 4.50 1.86
CA VAL A 52 -1.04 4.77 3.27
C VAL A 52 -2.28 4.65 4.14
N GLU A 53 -3.42 5.19 3.71
CA GLU A 53 -4.67 5.07 4.45
C GLU A 53 -5.09 3.60 4.61
N GLN A 54 -5.03 2.82 3.52
CA GLN A 54 -5.30 1.38 3.55
C GLN A 54 -4.35 0.60 4.47
N LEU A 55 -3.05 0.93 4.44
CA LEU A 55 -2.05 0.32 5.31
C LEU A 55 -2.30 0.64 6.77
N LYS A 56 -2.70 1.88 7.07
CA LYS A 56 -3.00 2.33 8.43
C LYS A 56 -4.21 1.57 8.98
N GLU A 57 -5.32 1.54 8.26
CA GLU A 57 -6.51 0.78 8.67
C GLU A 57 -6.22 -0.71 8.90
N ASP A 58 -5.43 -1.33 8.02
CA ASP A 58 -5.07 -2.74 8.14
C ASP A 58 -4.13 -2.99 9.32
N THR A 59 -3.24 -2.06 9.63
CA THR A 59 -2.30 -2.13 10.76
C THR A 59 -3.02 -1.92 12.09
N ASP A 60 -3.86 -0.89 12.18
CA ASP A 60 -4.68 -0.59 13.36
C ASP A 60 -5.58 -1.79 13.71
N TYR A 61 -6.23 -2.40 12.71
CA TYR A 61 -7.01 -3.62 12.91
C TYR A 61 -6.18 -4.80 13.46
N LEU A 62 -4.92 -4.92 13.03
CA LEU A 62 -4.03 -6.00 13.50
C LEU A 62 -3.53 -5.79 14.93
N GLU A 63 -3.38 -4.53 15.36
CA GLU A 63 -3.01 -4.13 16.71
C GLU A 63 -4.19 -4.25 17.69
N GLU A 64 -5.38 -3.76 17.32
CA GLU A 64 -6.58 -3.86 18.17
C GLU A 64 -7.04 -5.30 18.38
N HIS A 65 -6.80 -6.18 17.41
CA HIS A 65 -7.16 -7.60 17.48
C HIS A 65 -5.96 -8.51 17.77
N LYS A 66 -4.93 -8.00 18.45
CA LYS A 66 -3.72 -8.75 18.78
C LYS A 66 -3.95 -9.90 19.74
#